data_AF-A0A517Q647-F1
#
_entry.id   AF-A0A517Q647-F1
#
_cell.length_a   1.000
_cell.length_b   1.000
_cell.length_c   1.000
_cell.angle_alpha   90.00
_cell.angle_beta   90.00
_cell.angle_gamma   90.00
#
_symmetry.space_group_name_H-M   'P 1'
#
loop_
_entity.id
_entity.type
_entity.pdbx_description
1 polymer ?
#
loop_
_entity_poly.entity_id
_entity_poly.type
_entity_poly.pdbx_seq_one_letter_code
_entity_poly.pdbx_strand_id
1 'polypeptide(L)'
;MKSKSLPRTSQPLPAKSASRIAPRSFEAPHALECEIKHALAIDADVCLNSLVVRRTKNGVCLEGVLEFDDECPDLCKRIQALTGVEEVINHMVMKRRMPIPPKG
;
A
#
# COMPACT_ATOMS: atom_id res chain seq x y z
N MET A 1 -40.75 32.02 43.40
CA MET A 1 -39.92 30.89 43.88
C MET A 1 -39.69 29.92 42.72
N LYS A 2 -38.50 29.32 42.69
CA LYS A 2 -37.90 28.37 41.71
C LYS A 2 -38.91 27.35 41.13
N SER A 3 -38.79 26.88 39.88
CA SER A 3 -37.70 26.00 39.44
C SER A 3 -37.55 25.91 37.91
N LYS A 4 -36.31 26.01 37.46
CA LYS A 4 -35.84 25.63 36.11
C LYS A 4 -35.65 24.12 36.06
N SER A 5 -36.01 23.49 34.94
CA SER A 5 -35.64 22.09 34.64
C SER A 5 -35.18 21.98 33.19
N LEU A 6 -33.93 21.57 33.03
CA LEU A 6 -33.15 21.45 31.79
C LEU A 6 -33.60 20.26 30.92
N PRO A 7 -33.46 20.31 29.59
CA PRO A 7 -33.63 19.14 28.73
C PRO A 7 -32.43 18.19 28.87
N ARG A 8 -32.72 16.89 29.00
CA ARG A 8 -31.72 15.80 29.01
C ARG A 8 -31.17 15.63 27.60
N THR A 9 -29.95 16.10 27.38
CA THR A 9 -29.14 15.76 26.21
C THR A 9 -28.69 14.31 26.33
N SER A 10 -29.37 13.41 25.63
CA SER A 10 -28.89 12.05 25.38
C SER A 10 -27.84 12.08 24.28
N GLN A 11 -26.58 12.32 24.65
CA GLN A 11 -25.44 12.16 23.75
C GLN A 11 -25.16 10.66 23.57
N PRO A 12 -25.17 10.10 22.34
CA PRO A 12 -24.57 8.80 22.08
C PRO A 12 -23.05 8.93 22.18
N LEU A 13 -22.44 7.99 22.90
CA LEU A 13 -21.01 7.87 23.12
C LEU A 13 -20.23 7.85 21.79
N PRO A 14 -19.02 8.44 21.71
CA PRO A 14 -18.13 8.23 20.58
C PRO A 14 -17.65 6.78 20.62
N ALA A 15 -18.11 5.97 19.67
CA ALA A 15 -17.60 4.63 19.44
C ALA A 15 -16.08 4.72 19.18
N LYS A 16 -15.30 4.26 20.16
CA LYS A 16 -13.87 4.04 20.03
C LYS A 16 -13.63 2.89 19.05
N SER A 17 -12.53 3.02 18.31
CA SER A 17 -11.83 1.95 17.60
C SER A 17 -12.34 1.57 16.21
N ALA A 18 -12.36 2.55 15.31
CA ALA A 18 -11.73 2.29 14.02
C ALA A 18 -10.39 3.00 14.08
N SER A 19 -9.30 2.23 14.16
CA SER A 19 -7.98 2.73 13.82
C SER A 19 -8.07 3.15 12.36
N ARG A 20 -8.51 4.39 12.12
CA ARG A 20 -8.42 5.02 10.82
C ARG A 20 -6.93 5.11 10.60
N ILE A 21 -6.41 4.14 9.86
CA ILE A 21 -5.10 4.21 9.23
C ILE A 21 -5.17 5.53 8.50
N ALA A 22 -4.58 6.58 9.07
CA ALA A 22 -4.59 7.88 8.46
C ALA A 22 -3.94 7.66 7.08
N PRO A 23 -4.60 8.06 5.98
CA PRO A 23 -3.98 7.93 4.68
C PRO A 23 -2.65 8.67 4.77
N ARG A 24 -1.54 7.94 4.57
CA ARG A 24 -0.21 8.54 4.58
C ARG A 24 -0.26 9.63 3.51
N SER A 25 -0.19 10.87 3.94
CA SER A 25 -0.30 12.02 3.03
C SER A 25 1.03 12.13 2.29
N PHE A 26 1.10 11.51 1.12
CA PHE A 26 2.22 11.65 0.20
C PHE A 26 2.12 13.00 -0.54
N GLU A 27 2.26 14.09 0.21
CA GLU A 27 2.05 15.48 -0.26
C GLU A 27 3.10 15.93 -1.29
N ALA A 28 4.34 15.43 -1.18
CA ALA A 28 5.36 15.74 -2.15
C ALA A 28 5.10 15.00 -3.49
N PRO A 29 5.34 15.67 -4.64
CA PRO A 29 5.33 15.03 -5.95
C PRO A 29 6.22 13.77 -5.91
N HIS A 30 5.71 12.66 -6.42
CA HIS A 30 6.43 11.37 -6.50
C HIS A 30 6.77 10.69 -5.16
N ALA A 31 6.43 11.25 -3.99
CA ALA A 31 6.80 10.63 -2.71
C ALA A 31 6.26 9.20 -2.54
N LEU A 32 5.03 8.96 -2.99
CA LEU A 32 4.42 7.62 -2.99
C LEU A 32 5.19 6.65 -3.89
N GLU A 33 5.62 7.13 -5.05
CA GLU A 33 6.28 6.33 -6.06
C GLU A 33 7.70 5.98 -5.59
N CYS A 34 8.39 6.92 -4.96
CA CYS A 34 9.67 6.69 -4.30
C CYS A 34 9.55 5.68 -3.15
N GLU A 35 8.52 5.80 -2.30
CA GLU A 35 8.29 4.87 -1.19
C GLU A 35 8.07 3.44 -1.70
N ILE A 36 7.22 3.28 -2.73
CA ILE A 36 6.94 1.99 -3.36
C ILE A 36 8.20 1.41 -4.00
N LYS A 37 8.95 2.22 -4.76
CA LYS A 37 10.21 1.80 -5.38
C LYS A 37 11.22 1.36 -4.33
N HIS A 38 11.36 2.13 -3.26
CA HIS A 38 12.29 1.83 -2.18
C HIS A 38 11.89 0.55 -1.45
N ALA A 39 10.62 0.39 -1.09
CA ALA A 39 10.12 -0.80 -0.42
C ALA A 39 10.36 -2.07 -1.24
N LEU A 40 10.11 -2.02 -2.55
CA LEU A 40 10.32 -3.16 -3.44
C LEU A 40 11.80 -3.40 -3.76
N ALA A 41 12.66 -2.38 -3.70
CA ALA A 41 14.10 -2.52 -3.90
C ALA A 41 14.84 -3.07 -2.66
N ILE A 42 14.27 -2.90 -1.46
CA ILE A 42 14.82 -3.48 -0.22
C ILE A 42 14.62 -4.99 -0.16
N ASP A 43 13.60 -5.51 -0.84
CA ASP A 43 13.35 -6.94 -0.89
C ASP A 43 14.43 -7.67 -1.70
N ALA A 44 15.27 -8.43 -0.99
CA ALA A 44 16.31 -9.24 -1.61
C ALA A 44 15.75 -10.34 -2.53
N ASP A 45 14.50 -10.76 -2.31
CA ASP A 45 13.86 -11.87 -3.04
C ASP A 45 13.29 -11.44 -4.39
N VAL A 46 13.27 -10.14 -4.69
CA VAL A 46 12.71 -9.58 -5.92
C VAL A 46 13.70 -8.63 -6.60
N CYS A 47 13.77 -8.74 -7.93
CA CYS A 47 14.55 -7.84 -8.77
C CYS A 47 13.61 -7.07 -9.67
N LEU A 48 13.63 -5.74 -9.57
CA LEU A 48 12.85 -4.86 -10.42
C LEU A 48 13.67 -4.48 -11.64
N ASN A 49 13.29 -5.02 -12.79
CA ASN A 49 13.89 -4.62 -14.07
C ASN A 49 13.24 -3.34 -14.62
N SER A 50 11.95 -3.17 -14.37
CA SER A 50 11.21 -1.96 -14.69
C SER A 50 10.08 -1.77 -13.71
N LEU A 51 9.86 -0.53 -13.26
CA LEU A 51 8.74 -0.16 -12.42
C LEU A 51 8.30 1.28 -12.70
N VAL A 52 7.09 1.39 -13.19
CA VAL A 52 6.32 2.62 -13.31
C VAL A 52 5.22 2.56 -12.28
N VAL A 53 5.14 3.60 -11.46
CA VAL A 53 4.07 3.77 -10.47
C VAL A 53 3.25 4.97 -10.90
N ARG A 54 1.94 4.81 -11.02
CA ARG A 54 1.01 5.88 -11.39
C ARG A 54 -0.07 6.00 -10.34
N ARG A 55 -0.29 7.21 -9.82
CA ARG A 55 -1.45 7.49 -8.97
C ARG A 55 -2.72 7.46 -9.81
N THR A 56 -3.75 6.79 -9.30
CA THR A 56 -5.11 6.81 -9.83
C THR A 56 -6.03 7.52 -8.84
N LYS A 57 -7.31 7.68 -9.18
CA LYS A 57 -8.28 8.34 -8.28
C LYS A 57 -8.49 7.61 -6.96
N ASN A 58 -8.37 6.28 -6.98
CA ASN A 58 -8.70 5.41 -5.83
C ASN A 58 -7.48 4.65 -5.29
N GLY A 59 -6.29 4.86 -5.86
CA GLY A 59 -5.06 4.22 -5.40
C GLY A 59 -3.91 4.32 -6.39
N VAL A 60 -3.32 3.19 -6.76
CA VAL A 60 -2.11 3.15 -7.60
C VAL A 60 -2.16 2.06 -8.66
N CYS A 61 -1.51 2.32 -9.79
CA CYS A 61 -1.21 1.34 -10.81
C CYS A 61 0.30 1.09 -10.84
N LEU A 62 0.67 -0.19 -10.79
CA LEU A 62 2.04 -0.69 -10.90
C LEU A 62 2.20 -1.34 -12.26
N GLU A 63 3.20 -0.91 -13.02
CA GLU A 63 3.48 -1.44 -14.36
C GLU A 63 4.97 -1.69 -14.52
N GLY A 64 5.35 -2.82 -15.11
CA GLY A 64 6.75 -3.15 -15.30
C GLY A 64 7.04 -4.64 -15.25
N VAL A 65 8.26 -4.99 -14.86
CA VAL A 65 8.75 -6.37 -14.83
C VAL A 65 9.44 -6.61 -13.51
N LEU A 66 8.99 -7.65 -12.81
CA LEU A 66 9.56 -8.11 -11.54
C LEU A 66 10.00 -9.55 -11.66
N GLU A 67 11.22 -9.80 -11.21
CA GLU A 67 11.88 -11.10 -11.24
C GLU A 67 12.07 -11.64 -9.82
N PHE A 68 11.53 -12.81 -9.52
CA PHE A 68 11.59 -13.41 -8.18
C PHE A 68 12.23 -14.80 -8.24
N ASP A 69 12.95 -15.20 -7.20
CA ASP A 69 13.68 -16.48 -7.18
C ASP A 69 12.77 -17.66 -6.74
N ASP A 70 12.13 -17.51 -5.57
CA ASP A 70 11.37 -18.59 -4.94
C ASP A 70 9.85 -18.47 -5.13
N GLU A 71 9.18 -17.74 -4.23
CA GLU A 71 7.72 -17.56 -4.24
C GLU A 71 7.32 -16.27 -4.94
N CYS A 72 6.19 -16.32 -5.66
CA CYS A 72 5.65 -15.15 -6.34
C CYS A 72 5.10 -14.16 -5.27
N PRO A 73 5.63 -12.93 -5.19
CA PRO A 73 5.24 -11.99 -4.15
C PRO A 73 3.85 -11.39 -4.41
N ASP A 74 3.02 -11.29 -3.37
CA ASP A 74 1.74 -10.59 -3.43
C ASP A 74 1.94 -9.07 -3.29
N LEU A 75 2.29 -8.44 -4.42
CA LEU A 75 2.55 -7.00 -4.50
C LEU A 75 1.33 -6.18 -4.09
N CYS A 76 0.11 -6.62 -4.42
CA CYS A 76 -1.10 -5.88 -4.12
C CYS A 76 -1.26 -5.68 -2.61
N LYS A 77 -1.23 -6.76 -1.83
CA LYS A 77 -1.35 -6.67 -0.37
C LYS A 77 -0.22 -5.86 0.24
N ARG A 78 0.99 -6.01 -0.28
CA ARG A 78 2.16 -5.32 0.24
C ARG A 78 2.08 -3.81 0.04
N ILE A 79 1.70 -3.37 -1.16
CA ILE A 79 1.56 -1.96 -1.47
C ILE A 79 0.35 -1.36 -0.75
N GLN A 80 -0.76 -2.09 -0.61
CA GLN A 80 -1.89 -1.66 0.21
C GLN A 80 -1.47 -1.45 1.67
N ALA A 81 -0.73 -2.38 2.26
CA ALA A 81 -0.25 -2.27 3.64
C ALA A 81 0.75 -1.11 3.82
N LEU A 82 1.63 -0.88 2.84
CA LEU A 82 2.63 0.18 2.87
C LEU A 82 2.02 1.58 2.76
N THR A 83 1.07 1.73 1.83
CA THR A 83 0.60 3.05 1.37
C THR A 83 -0.79 3.41 1.90
N GLY A 84 -1.57 2.43 2.35
CA GLY A 84 -2.93 2.62 2.84
C GLY A 84 -3.95 2.93 1.73
N VAL A 85 -3.60 2.69 0.46
CA VAL A 85 -4.52 2.88 -0.67
C VAL A 85 -5.56 1.77 -0.71
N GLU A 86 -6.77 2.10 -1.17
CA GLU A 86 -7.85 1.11 -1.33
C GLU A 86 -7.58 0.19 -2.52
N GLU A 87 -7.16 0.75 -3.66
CA GLU A 87 -7.01 0.02 -4.90
C GLU A 87 -5.55 -0.05 -5.37
N VAL A 88 -5.09 -1.27 -5.69
CA VAL A 88 -3.81 -1.50 -6.36
C VAL A 88 -4.06 -2.27 -7.64
N ILE A 89 -3.79 -1.62 -8.77
CA ILE A 89 -3.86 -2.22 -10.10
C ILE A 89 -2.47 -2.77 -10.43
N ASN A 90 -2.36 -4.10 -10.55
CA ASN A 90 -1.10 -4.77 -10.82
C ASN A 90 -0.99 -5.16 -12.30
N HIS A 91 -0.20 -4.40 -13.07
CA HIS A 91 0.21 -4.69 -14.44
C HIS A 91 1.69 -5.10 -14.52
N MET A 92 2.23 -5.68 -13.43
CA MET A 92 3.59 -6.22 -13.43
C MET A 92 3.62 -7.56 -14.16
N VAL A 93 4.61 -7.74 -15.02
CA VAL A 93 4.98 -9.04 -15.56
C VAL A 93 5.87 -9.74 -14.53
N MET A 94 5.34 -10.80 -13.92
CA MET A 94 6.04 -11.59 -12.90
C MET A 94 6.83 -12.71 -13.57
N LYS A 95 8.15 -12.70 -13.41
CA LYS A 95 9.06 -13.69 -13.98
C LYS A 95 9.78 -14.44 -12.87
N ARG A 96 9.73 -15.76 -12.89
CA ARG A 96 10.57 -16.54 -11.99
C ARG A 96 12.00 -16.61 -12.55
N ARG A 97 13.00 -16.24 -11.75
CA ARG A 97 14.41 -16.44 -12.08
C ARG A 97 14.71 -17.93 -12.06
N MET A 98 15.21 -18.44 -13.18
CA MET A 98 15.69 -19.82 -13.21
C MET A 98 17.07 -19.87 -12.58
N PRO A 99 17.33 -20.78 -11.63
CA PRO A 99 18.68 -21.00 -11.15
C PRO A 99 19.56 -21.40 -12.33
N ILE A 100 20.69 -20.71 -12.49
CA ILE A 100 21.68 -21.04 -13.50
C ILE A 100 22.18 -22.44 -13.16
N PRO A 101 22.10 -23.43 -14.08
CA PRO A 101 22.61 -24.76 -13.79
C PRO A 101 24.11 -24.65 -13.45
N PRO A 102 24.59 -25.38 -12.42
CA PRO A 102 26.00 -25.36 -12.08
C PRO A 102 26.81 -25.78 -13.31
N LYS A 103 27.80 -24.97 -13.67
CA LYS A 103 28.77 -25.34 -14.70
C LYS A 103 29.52 -26.57 -14.18
N GLY A 104 29.32 -27.70 -14.85
CA GLY A 104 30.10 -28.93 -14.64
C GLY A 104 31.51 -28.82 -15.19
#